data_AF-A0AAD8JH06-F1
#
_entry.id   AF-A0AAD8JH06-F1
#
_cell.length_a   1.000
_cell.length_b   1.000
_cell.length_c   1.000
_cell.angle_alpha   90.00
_cell.angle_beta   90.00
_cell.angle_gamma   90.00
#
_symmetry.space_group_name_H-M   'P 1'
#
loop_
_entity.id
_entity.type
_entity.pdbx_description
1 polymer ?
#
loop_
_entity_poly.entity_id
_entity_poly.type
_entity_poly.pdbx_seq_one_letter_code
_entity_poly.pdbx_strand_id
1 'polypeptide(L)'
;MDLFERAKTIRLRTITDKFLVAENDEESVFQTRDDSSKLSIWKVERIRGSYIRFKSCHGTYLTASTHLFVPGMVGKKVVHQSVPESADEVSIDWEPVRDGFQVRLRTRAGSFLRPNGGVPPWRNTVTHDMPHTSKTHEKVLWNIDIVEELPAPHRRSCSDLTKAATAQSDDRMRAPHHHHKKVTTLEDLW
;
A
#
# COMPACT_ATOMS: atom_id res chain seq x y z
N MET A 1 -8.51 4.09 6.99
CA MET A 1 -8.87 4.08 5.54
C MET A 1 -8.17 2.87 4.98
N ASP A 2 -8.94 1.82 4.76
CA ASP A 2 -8.40 0.46 4.68
C ASP A 2 -8.05 0.09 3.24
N LEU A 3 -8.56 0.85 2.25
CA LEU A 3 -8.33 0.62 0.82
C LEU A 3 -6.84 0.63 0.44
N PHE A 4 -6.05 1.46 1.10
CA PHE A 4 -4.62 1.57 0.86
C PHE A 4 -3.80 0.77 1.89
N GLU A 5 -4.44 -0.05 2.74
CA GLU A 5 -3.76 -0.74 3.86
C GLU A 5 -2.65 -1.68 3.41
N ARG A 6 -2.97 -2.45 2.39
CA ARG A 6 -2.07 -3.44 1.83
C ARG A 6 -1.65 -3.08 0.42
N ALA A 7 -2.05 -1.94 -0.12
CA ALA A 7 -1.67 -1.55 -1.47
C ALA A 7 -0.20 -1.08 -1.50
N LYS A 8 0.66 -1.82 -2.21
CA LYS A 8 2.05 -1.41 -2.47
C LYS A 8 2.12 -0.55 -3.74
N THR A 9 1.44 -0.97 -4.79
CA THR A 9 1.28 -0.21 -6.03
C THR A 9 -0.16 -0.26 -6.51
N ILE A 10 -0.59 0.81 -7.18
CA ILE A 10 -1.96 0.98 -7.66
C ILE A 10 -2.00 1.58 -9.06
N ARG A 11 -3.18 1.55 -9.67
CA ARG A 11 -3.59 2.47 -10.72
C ARG A 11 -4.77 3.30 -10.24
N LEU A 12 -4.75 4.57 -10.62
CA LEU A 12 -5.86 5.50 -10.41
C LEU A 12 -6.71 5.54 -11.67
N ARG A 13 -7.93 5.01 -11.60
CA ARG A 13 -8.83 4.90 -12.75
C ARG A 13 -10.04 5.82 -12.60
N THR A 14 -10.33 6.57 -13.66
CA THR A 14 -11.53 7.40 -13.75
C THR A 14 -12.77 6.55 -13.99
N ILE A 15 -13.95 7.13 -13.78
CA ILE A 15 -15.25 6.50 -14.10
C ILE A 15 -15.41 6.14 -15.59
N THR A 16 -14.58 6.72 -16.47
CA THR A 16 -14.59 6.47 -17.92
C THR A 16 -13.56 5.43 -18.37
N ASP A 17 -13.02 4.66 -17.43
CA ASP A 17 -11.95 3.67 -17.65
C ASP A 17 -10.71 4.26 -18.31
N LYS A 18 -10.28 5.42 -17.81
CA LYS A 18 -8.96 5.99 -18.10
C LYS A 18 -8.08 5.98 -16.87
N PHE A 19 -6.81 5.71 -17.05
CA PHE A 19 -5.80 5.65 -16.00
C PHE A 19 -4.99 6.93 -15.95
N LEU A 20 -4.66 7.36 -14.73
CA LEU A 20 -3.69 8.41 -14.48
C LEU A 20 -2.29 7.93 -14.85
N VAL A 21 -1.62 8.63 -15.77
CA VAL A 21 -0.26 8.32 -16.21
C VAL A 21 0.70 9.47 -15.94
N ALA A 22 1.91 9.11 -15.52
CA ALA A 22 3.07 9.98 -15.53
C ALA A 22 3.74 9.89 -16.90
N GLU A 23 3.67 10.94 -17.71
CA GLU A 23 4.36 10.97 -19.00
C GLU A 23 5.89 11.02 -18.85
N ASN A 24 6.57 10.62 -19.93
CA ASN A 24 8.04 10.55 -19.98
C ASN A 24 8.73 11.93 -19.96
N ASP A 25 7.98 13.03 -20.05
CA ASP A 25 8.51 14.40 -19.98
C ASP A 25 8.86 14.83 -18.55
N GLU A 26 8.76 13.92 -17.57
CA GLU A 26 9.12 14.13 -16.17
C GLU A 26 8.37 15.27 -15.48
N GLU A 27 7.32 15.81 -16.11
CA GLU A 27 6.50 16.89 -15.57
C GLU A 27 4.99 16.60 -15.69
N SER A 28 4.54 16.02 -16.81
CA SER A 28 3.12 16.02 -17.15
C SER A 28 2.38 14.78 -16.70
N VAL A 29 1.16 15.02 -16.19
CA VAL A 29 0.24 13.97 -15.79
C VAL A 29 -1.00 14.00 -16.68
N PHE A 30 -1.33 12.86 -17.29
CA PHE A 30 -2.44 12.73 -18.23
C PHE A 30 -3.30 11.50 -17.93
N GLN A 31 -4.35 11.35 -18.72
CA GLN A 31 -5.26 10.20 -18.70
C GLN A 31 -5.15 9.41 -20.00
N THR A 32 -5.02 8.09 -19.90
CA THR A 32 -5.02 7.20 -21.07
C THR A 32 -5.97 6.02 -20.87
N ARG A 33 -6.44 5.42 -21.96
CA ARG A 33 -7.15 4.12 -21.90
C ARG A 33 -6.18 2.94 -21.92
N ASP A 34 -4.90 3.17 -22.19
CA ASP A 34 -3.88 2.12 -22.18
C ASP A 34 -3.60 1.66 -20.74
N ASP A 35 -4.14 0.50 -20.41
CA ASP A 35 -3.99 -0.16 -19.12
C ASP A 35 -2.71 -1.01 -19.04
N SER A 36 -1.96 -1.17 -20.13
CA SER A 36 -0.74 -1.98 -20.15
C SER A 36 0.50 -1.17 -19.75
N SER A 37 0.39 0.16 -19.77
CA SER A 37 1.51 1.05 -19.54
C SER A 37 1.98 1.05 -18.08
N LYS A 38 3.28 0.87 -17.88
CA LYS A 38 3.95 1.05 -16.58
C LYS A 38 3.82 2.49 -16.05
N LEU A 39 3.60 3.46 -16.95
CA LEU A 39 3.40 4.87 -16.62
C LEU A 39 2.14 5.10 -15.77
N SER A 40 1.20 4.14 -15.79
CA SER A 40 -0.04 4.19 -15.00
C SER A 40 0.12 3.67 -13.57
N ILE A 41 1.27 3.07 -13.24
CA ILE A 41 1.51 2.42 -11.96
C ILE A 41 2.12 3.43 -10.99
N TRP A 42 1.44 3.62 -9.87
CA TRP A 42 1.87 4.50 -8.80
C TRP A 42 2.19 3.68 -7.55
N LYS A 43 3.40 3.84 -7.02
CA LYS A 43 3.76 3.30 -5.72
C LYS A 43 3.10 4.15 -4.63
N VAL A 44 2.50 3.47 -3.65
CA VAL A 44 1.82 4.12 -2.53
C VAL A 44 2.80 4.20 -1.36
N GLU A 45 3.07 5.41 -0.90
CA GLU A 45 3.89 5.67 0.28
C GLU A 45 3.04 6.33 1.36
N ARG A 46 2.89 5.64 2.49
CA ARG A 46 2.08 6.13 3.62
C ARG A 46 2.90 7.07 4.48
N ILE A 47 2.32 8.22 4.80
CA ILE A 47 2.89 9.22 5.69
C ILE A 47 2.16 9.15 7.03
N ARG A 48 2.68 9.86 8.05
CA ARG A 48 2.00 10.01 9.34
C ARG A 48 0.58 10.57 9.14
N GLY A 49 -0.41 9.98 9.81
CA GLY A 49 -1.81 10.39 9.74
C GLY A 49 -2.59 9.69 8.63
N SER A 50 -3.50 10.42 7.98
CA SER A 50 -4.35 9.94 6.88
C SER A 50 -3.75 10.16 5.49
N TYR A 51 -2.54 10.72 5.38
CA TYR A 51 -1.95 11.14 4.10
C TYR A 51 -1.12 10.04 3.42
N ILE A 52 -1.18 10.04 2.10
CA ILE A 52 -0.40 9.17 1.22
C ILE A 52 0.28 9.98 0.12
N ARG A 53 1.41 9.49 -0.36
CA ARG A 53 2.14 10.01 -1.52
C ARG A 53 2.10 8.97 -2.63
N PHE A 54 1.94 9.43 -3.86
CA PHE A 54 1.95 8.58 -5.05
C PHE A 54 3.24 8.83 -5.81
N LYS A 55 4.08 7.79 -5.92
CA LYS A 55 5.35 7.86 -6.64
C LYS A 55 5.23 7.17 -8.00
N SER A 56 5.58 7.89 -9.05
CA SER A 56 5.59 7.40 -10.43
C SER A 56 6.70 6.37 -10.67
N CYS A 57 6.69 5.72 -11.82
CA CYS A 57 7.80 4.88 -12.28
C CYS A 57 9.12 5.63 -12.51
N HIS A 58 9.07 6.97 -12.64
CA HIS A 58 10.25 7.84 -12.79
C HIS A 58 10.84 8.23 -11.43
N GLY A 59 10.23 7.83 -10.32
CA GLY A 59 10.66 8.20 -8.98
C GLY A 59 10.24 9.60 -8.53
N THR A 60 9.40 10.27 -9.32
CA THR A 60 8.75 11.55 -9.02
C THR A 60 7.41 11.34 -8.31
N TYR A 61 6.85 12.38 -7.69
CA TYR A 61 5.62 12.32 -6.90
C TYR A 61 4.49 13.10 -7.56
N LEU A 62 3.28 12.56 -7.48
CA LEU A 62 2.06 13.27 -7.89
C LEU A 62 1.87 14.52 -7.02
N THR A 63 1.91 15.69 -7.65
CA THR A 63 2.05 16.99 -6.98
C THR A 63 0.91 17.93 -7.37
N ALA A 64 0.26 18.50 -6.37
CA ALA A 64 -0.73 19.57 -6.51
C ALA A 64 -0.03 20.94 -6.62
N SER A 65 0.28 21.36 -7.85
CA SER A 65 1.02 22.59 -8.10
C SER A 65 0.21 23.83 -7.77
N THR A 66 0.87 24.92 -7.35
CA THR A 66 0.20 26.21 -7.20
C THR A 66 -0.07 26.91 -8.53
N HIS A 67 0.57 26.46 -9.62
CA HIS A 67 0.44 27.07 -10.94
C HIS A 67 -0.96 26.84 -11.54
N LEU A 68 -1.54 27.91 -12.08
CA LEU A 68 -2.79 27.82 -12.83
C LEU A 68 -2.57 26.98 -14.10
N PHE A 69 -3.53 26.10 -14.41
CA PHE A 69 -3.44 25.27 -15.62
C PHE A 69 -3.60 26.10 -16.90
N VAL A 70 -4.59 27.01 -16.93
CA VAL A 70 -4.84 27.96 -18.03
C VAL A 70 -5.29 29.30 -17.42
N PRO A 71 -4.76 30.46 -17.90
CA PRO A 71 -5.24 31.77 -17.46
C PRO A 71 -6.75 31.93 -17.65
N GLY A 72 -7.46 32.35 -16.60
CA GLY A 72 -8.91 32.59 -16.64
C GLY A 72 -9.81 31.38 -16.37
N MET A 73 -9.25 30.19 -16.07
CA MET A 73 -10.02 28.98 -15.75
C MET A 73 -9.82 28.55 -14.28
N VAL A 74 -10.84 27.90 -13.71
CA VAL A 74 -10.77 27.28 -12.39
C VAL A 74 -10.04 25.93 -12.49
N GLY A 75 -8.84 25.85 -11.94
CA GLY A 75 -8.06 24.60 -11.86
C GLY A 75 -6.56 24.83 -11.86
N LYS A 76 -5.88 24.23 -10.88
CA LYS A 76 -4.42 24.26 -10.79
C LYS A 76 -3.81 22.98 -11.37
N LYS A 77 -2.61 23.10 -11.97
CA LYS A 77 -1.94 21.99 -12.66
C LYS A 77 -1.60 20.89 -11.65
N VAL A 78 -1.75 19.64 -12.08
CA VAL A 78 -1.15 18.50 -11.37
C VAL A 78 0.02 18.02 -12.20
N VAL A 79 1.17 17.84 -11.57
CA VAL A 79 2.43 17.43 -12.19
C VAL A 79 2.99 16.23 -11.44
N HIS A 80 4.00 15.59 -12.00
CA HIS A 80 4.90 14.75 -11.21
C HIS A 80 6.28 15.39 -11.14
N GLN A 81 6.88 15.48 -9.96
CA GLN A 81 8.21 16.08 -9.78
C GLN A 81 8.99 15.42 -8.65
N SER A 82 10.29 15.71 -8.53
CA SER A 82 11.11 15.22 -7.41
C SER A 82 10.61 15.73 -6.05
N VAL A 83 11.08 15.12 -4.95
CA VAL A 83 10.72 15.60 -3.60
C VAL A 83 11.24 17.03 -3.45
N PRO A 84 10.37 17.99 -3.13
CA PRO A 84 10.78 19.38 -2.91
C PRO A 84 11.44 19.56 -1.52
N GLU A 85 12.38 20.48 -1.42
CA GLU A 85 13.36 20.55 -0.32
C GLU A 85 12.82 20.87 1.09
N SER A 86 11.60 21.39 1.26
CA SER A 86 11.00 21.52 2.62
C SER A 86 9.59 22.12 2.66
N ALA A 87 9.23 23.04 1.76
CA ALA A 87 7.92 23.71 1.78
C ALA A 87 6.85 22.99 0.95
N ASP A 88 7.24 22.40 -0.19
CA ASP A 88 6.27 21.80 -1.10
C ASP A 88 5.98 20.32 -0.79
N GLU A 89 6.50 19.77 0.32
CA GLU A 89 6.12 18.42 0.78
C GLU A 89 4.61 18.31 1.03
N VAL A 90 3.98 19.43 1.39
CA VAL A 90 2.52 19.55 1.55
C VAL A 90 1.78 19.32 0.23
N SER A 91 2.40 19.66 -0.91
CA SER A 91 1.80 19.58 -2.23
C SER A 91 1.80 18.16 -2.83
N ILE A 92 2.64 17.27 -2.29
CA ILE A 92 2.72 15.86 -2.68
C ILE A 92 1.89 14.94 -1.79
N ASP A 93 1.33 15.48 -0.70
CA ASP A 93 0.50 14.75 0.25
C ASP A 93 -0.97 14.77 -0.17
N TRP A 94 -1.55 13.58 -0.30
CA TRP A 94 -2.94 13.37 -0.66
C TRP A 94 -3.67 12.65 0.47
N GLU A 95 -4.81 13.19 0.89
CA GLU A 95 -5.73 12.54 1.81
C GLU A 95 -6.80 11.80 1.01
N PRO A 96 -6.87 10.45 1.11
CA PRO A 96 -7.92 9.68 0.47
C PRO A 96 -9.21 9.76 1.30
N VAL A 97 -10.26 10.34 0.71
CA VAL A 97 -11.59 10.43 1.28
C VAL A 97 -12.48 9.37 0.62
N ARG A 98 -13.01 8.44 1.41
CA ARG A 98 -13.83 7.34 0.91
C ARG A 98 -15.21 7.84 0.47
N ASP A 99 -15.66 7.39 -0.68
CA ASP A 99 -16.98 7.69 -1.23
C ASP A 99 -17.59 6.43 -1.87
N GLY A 100 -18.37 5.68 -1.10
CA GLY A 100 -18.86 4.36 -1.51
C GLY A 100 -17.71 3.41 -1.88
N PHE A 101 -17.71 2.94 -3.14
CA PHE A 101 -16.64 2.09 -3.69
C PHE A 101 -15.45 2.87 -4.28
N GLN A 102 -15.55 4.19 -4.32
CA GLN A 102 -14.58 5.09 -4.94
C GLN A 102 -13.86 5.95 -3.88
N VAL A 103 -12.87 6.72 -4.32
CA VAL A 103 -12.18 7.67 -3.47
C VAL A 103 -12.08 9.03 -4.14
N ARG A 104 -12.02 10.05 -3.31
CA ARG A 104 -11.58 11.39 -3.70
C ARG A 104 -10.22 11.62 -3.07
N LEU A 105 -9.27 12.15 -3.85
CA LEU A 105 -7.93 12.45 -3.36
C LEU A 105 -7.85 13.94 -3.06
N ARG A 106 -7.79 14.31 -1.78
CA ARG A 106 -7.84 15.68 -1.29
C ARG A 106 -6.43 16.19 -0.99
N THR A 107 -6.11 17.40 -1.41
CA THR A 107 -4.88 18.08 -0.98
C THR A 107 -5.05 18.62 0.44
N ARG A 108 -3.94 18.94 1.12
CA ARG A 108 -3.99 19.61 2.44
C ARG A 108 -4.72 20.96 2.41
N ALA A 109 -4.73 21.64 1.26
CA ALA A 109 -5.48 22.88 1.05
C ALA A 109 -6.99 22.67 0.80
N GLY A 110 -7.44 21.41 0.69
CA GLY A 110 -8.85 21.06 0.60
C GLY A 110 -9.43 20.90 -0.81
N SER A 111 -8.63 21.13 -1.85
CA SER A 111 -8.99 20.82 -3.26
C SER A 111 -8.86 19.33 -3.55
N PHE A 112 -9.44 18.84 -4.64
CA PHE A 112 -9.44 17.43 -5.00
C PHE A 112 -8.80 17.17 -6.37
N LEU A 113 -8.17 16.00 -6.52
CA LEU A 113 -7.64 15.53 -7.80
C LEU A 113 -8.79 15.32 -8.79
N ARG A 114 -8.68 15.98 -9.94
CA ARG A 114 -9.73 16.05 -10.94
C ARG A 114 -9.22 15.62 -12.33
N PRO A 115 -9.76 14.53 -12.89
CA PRO A 115 -9.61 14.25 -14.32
C PRO A 115 -10.42 15.24 -15.16
N ASN A 116 -9.81 15.81 -16.19
CA ASN A 116 -10.49 16.65 -17.17
C ASN A 116 -10.85 15.86 -18.43
N GLY A 117 -12.05 16.14 -18.94
CA GLY A 117 -12.52 15.67 -20.24
C GLY A 117 -12.62 16.83 -21.24
N GLY A 118 -13.25 16.58 -22.37
CA GLY A 118 -13.57 17.61 -23.36
C GLY A 118 -12.61 17.68 -24.54
N VAL A 119 -12.46 18.89 -25.09
CA VAL A 119 -11.65 19.17 -26.28
C VAL A 119 -10.21 19.54 -25.89
N PRO A 120 -9.22 19.40 -26.80
CA PRO A 120 -7.89 19.97 -26.58
C PRO A 120 -7.95 21.47 -26.29
N PRO A 121 -7.08 22.03 -25.43
CA PRO A 121 -5.95 21.37 -24.76
C PRO A 121 -6.33 20.59 -23.47
N TRP A 122 -7.58 20.69 -22.99
CA TRP A 122 -8.01 20.09 -21.70
C TRP A 122 -8.19 18.59 -21.74
N ARG A 123 -8.36 18.03 -22.94
CA ARG A 123 -8.58 16.61 -23.13
C ARG A 123 -7.49 15.82 -22.42
N ASN A 124 -7.93 14.92 -21.53
CA ASN A 124 -7.08 14.00 -20.79
C ASN A 124 -6.14 14.65 -19.76
N THR A 125 -6.21 15.96 -19.52
CA THR A 125 -5.37 16.60 -18.50
C THR A 125 -5.90 16.30 -17.10
N VAL A 126 -5.08 16.57 -16.09
CA VAL A 126 -5.46 16.41 -14.69
C VAL A 126 -5.13 17.69 -13.92
N THR A 127 -6.09 18.14 -13.12
CA THR A 127 -5.97 19.35 -12.29
C THR A 127 -6.37 19.05 -10.86
N HIS A 128 -6.21 20.02 -9.98
CA HIS A 128 -6.92 20.01 -8.70
C HIS A 128 -7.76 21.28 -8.52
N ASP A 129 -8.99 21.11 -8.05
CA ASP A 129 -9.95 22.18 -7.85
C ASP A 129 -10.84 21.93 -6.61
N MET A 130 -11.52 22.98 -6.15
CA MET A 130 -12.53 22.84 -5.10
C MET A 130 -13.90 22.63 -5.78
N PRO A 131 -14.58 21.50 -5.56
CA PRO A 131 -15.91 21.30 -6.10
C PRO A 131 -16.88 22.26 -5.42
N HIS A 132 -17.58 23.07 -6.22
CA HIS A 132 -18.58 24.04 -5.73
C HIS A 132 -20.02 23.51 -5.87
N THR A 133 -20.22 22.36 -6.54
CA THR A 133 -21.53 21.77 -6.84
C THR A 133 -21.49 20.24 -6.76
N SER A 134 -22.63 19.58 -6.53
CA SER A 134 -22.74 18.12 -6.53
C SER A 134 -22.21 17.46 -7.81
N LYS A 135 -22.52 18.02 -8.98
CA LYS A 135 -22.00 17.53 -10.29
C LYS A 135 -20.47 17.63 -10.40
N THR A 136 -19.82 18.54 -9.67
CA THR A 136 -18.35 18.59 -9.62
C THR A 136 -17.75 17.61 -8.62
N HIS A 137 -18.53 17.15 -7.63
CA HIS A 137 -18.09 16.09 -6.71
C HIS A 137 -17.98 14.73 -7.41
N GLU A 138 -18.90 14.41 -8.31
CA GLU A 138 -18.82 13.17 -9.11
C GLU A 138 -17.60 13.12 -10.01
N LYS A 139 -17.16 14.31 -10.50
CA LYS A 139 -16.02 14.43 -11.41
C LYS A 139 -14.67 14.21 -10.74
N VAL A 140 -14.59 14.12 -9.41
CA VAL A 140 -13.33 13.90 -8.67
C VAL A 140 -13.23 12.49 -8.08
N LEU A 141 -14.10 11.57 -8.54
CA LEU A 141 -14.11 10.18 -8.10
C LEU A 141 -13.10 9.35 -8.89
N TRP A 142 -12.35 8.54 -8.14
CA TRP A 142 -11.36 7.61 -8.66
C TRP A 142 -11.64 6.20 -8.13
N ASN A 143 -11.55 5.23 -9.04
CA ASN A 143 -11.42 3.81 -8.73
C ASN A 143 -9.93 3.52 -8.43
N ILE A 144 -9.69 2.68 -7.42
CA ILE A 144 -8.35 2.22 -7.07
C ILE A 144 -8.22 0.77 -7.51
N ASP A 145 -7.35 0.54 -8.50
CA ASP A 145 -7.01 -0.80 -8.94
C ASP A 145 -5.66 -1.18 -8.30
N ILE A 146 -5.66 -2.15 -7.40
CA ILE A 146 -4.44 -2.61 -6.72
C ILE A 146 -3.64 -3.50 -7.68
N VAL A 147 -2.39 -3.13 -7.93
CA VAL A 147 -1.49 -3.88 -8.82
C VAL A 147 -0.62 -4.84 -8.03
N GLU A 148 -0.11 -4.40 -6.88
CA GLU A 148 0.69 -5.22 -5.98
C GLU A 148 0.27 -4.97 -4.53
N GLU A 149 0.11 -6.04 -3.75
CA GLU A 149 -0.15 -5.97 -2.32
C GLU A 149 1.12 -6.20 -1.49
N LEU A 150 1.20 -5.55 -0.33
CA LEU A 150 2.17 -5.88 0.71
C LEU A 150 1.88 -7.30 1.25
N PRO A 151 2.94 -8.08 1.53
CA PRO A 151 2.79 -9.39 2.16
C PRO A 151 1.96 -9.27 3.44
N ALA A 152 1.00 -10.17 3.63
CA ALA A 152 0.31 -10.26 4.90
C ALA A 152 1.34 -10.56 5.99
N PRO A 153 1.24 -9.93 7.18
CA PRO A 153 2.09 -10.30 8.29
C PRO A 153 1.90 -11.81 8.52
N HIS A 154 3.01 -12.56 8.44
CA HIS A 154 3.01 -13.99 8.66
C HIS A 154 2.38 -14.24 10.03
N ARG A 155 1.14 -14.73 10.06
CA ARG A 155 0.58 -15.31 11.28
C ARG A 155 1.50 -16.48 11.58
N ARG A 156 2.36 -16.37 12.59
CA ARG A 156 3.11 -17.54 13.06
C ARG A 156 2.05 -18.55 13.47
N SER A 157 1.85 -19.58 12.66
CA SER A 157 1.06 -20.73 13.07
C SER A 157 1.81 -21.36 14.23
N CYS A 158 1.21 -21.36 15.43
CA CYS A 158 1.75 -22.02 16.63
C CYS A 158 1.70 -23.56 16.51
N SER A 159 2.01 -24.12 15.35
CA SER A 159 2.03 -25.57 15.12
C SER A 159 3.41 -26.21 15.28
N ASP A 160 4.47 -25.41 15.44
CA ASP A 160 5.85 -25.94 15.55
C ASP A 160 6.33 -26.19 16.99
N LEU A 161 5.53 -25.91 18.01
CA LEU A 161 5.90 -26.13 19.41
C LEU A 161 5.68 -27.56 19.91
N THR A 162 5.03 -28.44 19.14
CA THR A 162 4.70 -29.80 19.59
C THR A 162 5.64 -30.89 19.08
N LYS A 163 6.61 -30.58 18.20
CA LYS A 163 7.53 -31.60 17.65
C LYS A 163 8.83 -31.76 18.45
N ALA A 164 9.11 -30.87 19.40
CA ALA A 164 10.32 -30.94 20.25
C ALA A 164 10.14 -31.78 21.52
N ALA A 165 8.91 -32.15 21.90
CA ALA A 165 8.65 -32.87 23.15
C ALA A 165 8.73 -34.40 23.04
N THR A 166 8.84 -34.96 21.83
CA THR A 166 8.77 -36.43 21.61
C THR A 166 10.13 -37.09 21.31
N ALA A 167 11.24 -36.36 21.42
CA ALA A 167 12.57 -36.89 21.08
C ALA A 167 13.45 -37.26 22.31
N GLN A 168 12.86 -37.40 23.51
CA GLN A 168 13.58 -37.86 24.70
C GLN A 168 12.80 -38.96 25.43
N SER A 169 12.76 -40.15 24.86
CA SER A 169 12.43 -41.35 25.60
C SER A 169 13.10 -42.55 24.95
N ASP A 170 14.43 -42.62 25.06
CA ASP A 170 15.15 -43.90 25.03
C ASP A 170 16.63 -43.66 25.35
N ASP A 171 16.99 -43.78 26.63
CA ASP A 171 18.32 -44.30 26.96
C ASP A 171 18.37 -45.00 28.33
N ARG A 172 18.55 -46.32 28.28
CA ARG A 172 19.28 -47.21 29.20
C ARG A 172 19.01 -47.15 30.71
N MET A 173 18.32 -48.18 31.21
CA MET A 173 18.71 -48.84 32.46
C MET A 173 19.04 -50.33 32.21
N ARG A 174 20.32 -50.67 32.39
CA ARG A 174 20.82 -52.05 32.48
C ARG A 174 21.05 -52.34 33.97
N ALA A 175 20.27 -53.25 34.55
CA ALA A 175 20.46 -53.74 35.91
C ALA A 175 21.47 -54.91 35.95
N PRO A 176 22.22 -55.12 37.05
CA PRO A 176 23.02 -56.32 37.21
C PRO A 176 22.26 -57.46 37.89
N HIS A 177 22.66 -58.68 37.53
CA HIS A 177 22.09 -59.96 37.92
C HIS A 177 22.30 -60.30 39.41
N HIS A 178 21.25 -60.79 40.07
CA HIS A 178 21.36 -61.56 41.30
C HIS A 178 21.31 -63.07 41.00
N HIS A 179 22.27 -63.81 41.54
CA HIS A 179 22.22 -65.27 41.67
C HIS A 179 22.26 -65.67 43.15
N HIS A 180 21.64 -66.79 43.43
CA HIS A 180 21.06 -67.21 44.70
C HIS A 180 21.77 -68.47 45.20
N LYS A 181 21.74 -68.69 46.55
CA LYS A 181 21.86 -69.96 47.31
C LYS A 181 23.31 -70.45 47.59
N LYS A 182 23.67 -71.06 48.73
CA LYS A 182 22.96 -71.68 49.88
C LYS A 182 23.97 -71.93 51.04
N VAL A 183 23.50 -71.78 52.28
CA VAL A 183 23.70 -72.58 53.53
C VAL A 183 25.01 -73.34 53.77
N THR A 184 25.67 -73.05 54.92
CA THR A 184 26.23 -74.05 55.83
C THR A 184 26.15 -73.58 57.29
N THR A 185 25.56 -74.45 58.12
CA THR A 185 25.45 -74.53 59.60
C THR A 185 26.83 -74.77 60.27
N LEU A 186 27.09 -74.84 61.58
CA LEU A 186 26.35 -74.93 62.86
C LEU A 186 27.42 -74.69 63.94
N GLU A 187 27.31 -73.69 64.81
CA GLU A 187 28.03 -73.66 66.10
C GLU A 187 27.12 -73.03 67.15
N ASP A 188 26.39 -73.87 67.86
CA ASP A 188 26.14 -73.74 69.30
C ASP A 188 25.60 -75.08 69.81
N LEU A 189 26.40 -75.72 70.66
CA LEU A 189 26.18 -77.00 71.31
C LEU A 189 25.18 -76.86 72.46
N TRP A 190 24.13 -77.68 72.50
CA TRP A 190 23.63 -78.49 73.63
C TRP A 190 22.68 -79.57 73.10
#